data_AF-A0A559JFW0-F1
#
_entry.id   AF-A0A559JFW0-F1
#
_cell.length_a   1.000
_cell.length_b   1.000
_cell.length_c   1.000
_cell.angle_alpha   90.00
_cell.angle_beta   90.00
_cell.angle_gamma   90.00
#
_symmetry.space_group_name_H-M   'P 1'
#
loop_
_entity.id
_entity.type
_entity.pdbx_description
1 polymer ?
#
loop_
_entity_poly.entity_id
_entity_poly.type
_entity_poly.pdbx_seq_one_letter_code
_entity_poly.pdbx_strand_id
1 'polypeptide(L)'
;MIGGVVGGVLFGIIGSLLCLVLFFGIGFILNMLIKTTWFPLWLFVIVVIPLGIWQLWQDDLSVTENIQSLLVSDTILIVAGAVGAYLSGWSIRALRRGGYKMF
;
A
#
# COMPACT_ATOMS: atom_id res chain seq x y z
N MET A 1 -28.15 12.22 3.64
CA MET A 1 -27.57 10.92 4.06
C MET A 1 -27.01 10.11 2.87
N ILE A 2 -27.74 9.95 1.75
CA ILE A 2 -27.27 9.19 0.57
C ILE A 2 -26.00 9.81 -0.06
N GLY A 3 -25.91 11.14 -0.17
CA GLY A 3 -24.74 11.82 -0.75
C GLY A 3 -23.43 11.64 0.02
N GLY A 4 -23.49 11.48 1.35
CA GLY A 4 -22.31 11.24 2.19
C GLY A 4 -21.75 9.83 2.04
N VAL A 5 -22.62 8.82 1.94
CA VAL A 5 -22.23 7.43 1.71
C VAL A 5 -21.62 7.25 0.32
N VAL A 6 -22.24 7.84 -0.70
CA VAL A 6 -21.71 7.80 -2.08
C VAL A 6 -20.35 8.49 -2.17
N GLY A 7 -20.18 9.63 -1.48
CA GLY A 7 -18.89 10.31 -1.39
C GLY A 7 -17.80 9.46 -0.72
N GLY A 8 -18.11 8.80 0.39
CA GLY A 8 -17.17 7.90 1.09
C GLY A 8 -16.76 6.70 0.24
N VAL A 9 -17.71 6.06 -0.45
CA VAL A 9 -17.44 4.93 -1.36
C VAL A 9 -16.57 5.37 -2.54
N LEU A 10 -16.87 6.52 -3.16
CA LEU A 10 -16.05 7.08 -4.23
C LEU A 10 -14.62 7.38 -3.78
N PHE A 11 -14.46 7.98 -2.59
CA PHE A 11 -13.15 8.23 -2.01
C PHE A 11 -12.36 6.93 -1.79
N GLY A 12 -12.99 5.89 -1.24
CA GLY A 12 -12.35 4.58 -1.04
C GLY A 12 -11.89 3.95 -2.37
N ILE A 13 -12.72 4.01 -3.42
CA ILE A 13 -12.38 3.46 -4.74
C ILE A 13 -11.25 4.26 -5.40
N ILE A 14 -11.38 5.59 -5.50
CA ILE A 14 -10.38 6.44 -6.14
C ILE A 14 -9.06 6.40 -5.35
N GLY A 15 -9.15 6.49 -4.02
CA GLY A 15 -8.02 6.42 -3.12
C GLY A 15 -7.28 5.09 -3.22
N SER A 16 -8.01 3.96 -3.24
CA SER A 16 -7.39 2.63 -3.41
C SER A 16 -6.68 2.48 -4.76
N LEU A 17 -7.29 2.94 -5.86
CA LEU A 17 -6.67 2.93 -7.20
C LEU A 17 -5.41 3.80 -7.25
N LEU A 18 -5.48 5.03 -6.72
CA LEU A 18 -4.32 5.93 -6.63
C LEU A 18 -3.20 5.31 -5.81
N CYS A 19 -3.53 4.76 -4.64
CA CYS A 19 -2.55 4.12 -3.75
C CYS A 19 -1.88 2.93 -4.45
N LEU A 20 -2.67 2.08 -5.11
CA LEU A 20 -2.17 0.94 -5.88
C LEU A 20 -1.19 1.39 -6.97
N VAL A 21 -1.57 2.35 -7.81
CA VAL A 21 -0.73 2.82 -8.93
C VAL A 21 0.52 3.53 -8.43
N LEU A 22 0.41 4.33 -7.37
CA LEU A 22 1.53 5.08 -6.78
C LEU A 22 2.57 4.11 -6.19
N PHE A 23 2.16 3.19 -5.33
CA PHE A 23 3.07 2.22 -4.71
C PHE A 23 3.63 1.24 -5.74
N PHE A 24 2.85 0.85 -6.73
CA PHE A 24 3.35 0.09 -7.88
C PHE A 24 4.44 0.86 -8.64
N GLY A 25 4.19 2.12 -8.99
CA GLY A 25 5.12 2.96 -9.76
C GLY A 25 6.41 3.25 -9.00
N ILE A 26 6.31 3.68 -7.74
CA ILE A 26 7.48 3.91 -6.87
C ILE A 26 8.27 2.61 -6.70
N GLY A 27 7.58 1.50 -6.42
CA GLY A 27 8.24 0.22 -6.25
C GLY A 27 8.95 -0.25 -7.52
N PHE A 28 8.36 -0.02 -8.68
CA PHE A 28 8.98 -0.32 -9.97
C PHE A 28 10.27 0.49 -10.18
N ILE A 29 10.23 1.82 -9.96
CA ILE A 29 11.40 2.71 -10.11
C ILE A 29 12.50 2.32 -9.11
N LEU A 30 12.14 2.12 -7.85
CA LEU A 30 13.08 1.77 -6.78
C LEU A 30 13.83 0.47 -7.08
N ASN A 31 13.12 -0.50 -7.67
CA ASN A 31 13.67 -1.79 -8.03
C ASN A 31 14.57 -1.74 -9.28
N MET A 32 14.37 -0.74 -10.15
CA MET A 32 15.29 -0.44 -11.25
C MET A 32 16.58 0.20 -10.74
N LEU A 33 16.52 1.06 -9.71
CA LEU A 33 17.70 1.71 -9.12
C LEU A 33 18.55 0.74 -8.27
N ILE A 34 17.92 0.02 -7.34
CA ILE A 34 18.61 -0.80 -6.31
C ILE A 34 18.84 -2.25 -6.77
N LYS A 35 18.34 -2.63 -7.95
CA LYS A 35 18.47 -3.97 -8.57
C LYS A 35 18.00 -5.14 -7.67
N THR A 36 17.22 -4.86 -6.62
CA THR A 36 16.75 -5.86 -5.64
C THR A 36 15.24 -6.07 -5.76
N THR A 37 14.78 -7.28 -6.10
CA THR A 37 13.38 -7.61 -6.50
C THR A 37 12.29 -7.37 -5.46
N TRP A 38 12.62 -7.52 -4.19
CA TRP A 38 11.62 -7.52 -3.11
C TRP A 38 11.79 -6.32 -2.18
N PHE A 39 12.77 -5.45 -2.44
CA PHE A 39 13.05 -4.28 -1.62
C PHE A 39 11.85 -3.33 -1.49
N PRO A 40 11.09 -3.01 -2.57
CA PRO A 40 9.90 -2.18 -2.44
C PRO A 40 8.84 -2.73 -1.48
N LEU A 41 8.66 -4.06 -1.48
CA LEU A 41 7.69 -4.71 -0.61
C LEU A 41 8.15 -4.67 0.85
N TRP A 42 9.42 -4.95 1.12
CA TRP A 42 9.98 -4.84 2.47
C TRP A 42 9.92 -3.40 2.99
N LEU A 43 10.22 -2.41 2.15
CA LEU A 43 10.11 -0.99 2.50
C LEU A 43 8.67 -0.62 2.86
N PHE A 44 7.69 -1.12 2.08
CA PHE A 44 6.28 -0.91 2.38
C PHE A 44 5.91 -1.48 3.76
N VAL A 45 6.29 -2.73 4.04
CA VAL A 45 5.96 -3.41 5.30
C VAL A 45 6.62 -2.73 6.50
N ILE A 46 7.87 -2.30 6.37
CA ILE A 46 8.64 -1.74 7.50
C ILE A 46 8.29 -0.27 7.76
N VAL A 47 7.91 0.49 6.73
CA VAL A 47 7.66 1.93 6.86
C VAL A 47 6.17 2.25 6.89
N VAL A 48 5.40 1.76 5.91
CA VAL A 48 4.00 2.18 5.73
C VAL A 48 3.09 1.56 6.80
N ILE A 49 3.29 0.30 7.17
CA ILE A 49 2.45 -0.37 8.17
C ILE A 49 2.62 0.26 9.56
N PRO A 50 3.85 0.47 10.10
CA PRO A 50 4.00 1.10 11.42
C PRO A 50 3.54 2.55 11.45
N LEU A 51 3.74 3.31 10.36
CA LEU A 51 3.22 4.67 10.27
C LEU A 51 1.69 4.71 10.27
N GLY A 52 1.04 3.76 9.58
CA GLY A 52 -0.42 3.62 9.60
C GLY A 52 -0.95 3.28 11.00
N ILE A 53 -0.28 2.36 11.70
CA ILE A 53 -0.63 2.01 13.08
C ILE A 53 -0.44 3.22 14.01
N TRP A 54 0.68 3.95 13.88
CA TRP A 54 0.96 5.09 14.75
C TRP A 54 -0.03 6.24 14.54
N GLN A 55 -0.43 6.53 13.30
CA GLN A 55 -1.42 7.59 13.05
C GLN A 55 -2.82 7.27 13.57
N LEU A 56 -3.23 6.00 13.54
CA LEU A 56 -4.53 5.58 14.03
C LEU A 56 -4.52 5.16 15.51
N TRP A 57 -3.38 5.30 16.18
CA TRP A 57 -3.27 5.00 17.61
C TRP A 57 -3.93 6.10 18.43
N GLN A 58 -4.97 5.73 19.18
CA GLN A 58 -5.69 6.60 20.12
C GLN A 58 -5.34 6.18 21.54
N ASP A 59 -4.70 7.06 22.32
CA ASP A 59 -4.17 6.75 23.66
C ASP A 59 -5.28 6.48 24.71
N ASP A 60 -6.52 6.84 24.39
CA ASP A 60 -7.72 6.76 25.22
C ASP A 60 -8.51 5.45 25.07
N LEU A 61 -8.17 4.60 24.09
CA LEU A 61 -8.84 3.32 23.81
C LEU A 61 -8.03 2.10 24.26
N SER A 62 -8.73 1.01 24.58
CA SER A 62 -8.10 -0.28 24.85
C SER A 62 -7.38 -0.81 23.61
N VAL A 63 -6.26 -1.52 23.79
CA VAL A 63 -5.44 -2.09 22.69
C VAL A 63 -6.29 -2.94 21.73
N THR A 64 -7.28 -3.68 22.25
CA THR A 64 -8.22 -4.46 21.44
C THR A 64 -9.23 -3.62 20.67
N GLU A 65 -9.68 -2.49 21.20
CA GLU A 65 -10.63 -1.58 20.55
C GLU A 65 -9.95 -0.74 19.46
N ASN A 66 -8.69 -0.33 19.70
CA ASN A 66 -7.87 0.32 18.68
C ASN A 66 -7.64 -0.59 17.46
N ILE A 67 -7.33 -1.88 17.68
CA ILE A 67 -7.15 -2.84 16.58
C ILE A 67 -8.44 -3.05 15.77
N GLN A 68 -9.61 -3.02 16.42
CA GLN A 68 -10.90 -3.12 15.71
C GLN A 68 -11.27 -1.83 14.97
N SER A 69 -10.96 -0.66 15.54
CA SER A 69 -11.18 0.64 14.89
C SER A 69 -10.28 0.83 13.66
N LEU A 70 -9.02 0.37 13.75
CA LEU A 70 -8.02 0.34 12.67
C LEU A 70 -8.52 -0.40 11.41
N LEU A 71 -9.35 -1.43 11.58
CA LEU A 71 -9.78 -2.31 10.48
C LEU A 71 -10.84 -1.71 9.56
N VAL A 72 -11.63 -0.73 10.02
CA VAL A 72 -12.94 -0.43 9.37
C VAL A 72 -12.89 0.76 8.40
N SER A 73 -12.01 1.76 8.57
CA SER A 73 -12.01 2.95 7.70
C SER A 73 -10.91 2.93 6.63
N ASP A 74 -9.65 2.70 7.02
CA ASP A 74 -8.51 3.05 6.14
C ASP A 74 -7.66 1.85 5.70
N THR A 75 -8.01 0.65 6.18
CA THR A 75 -7.34 -0.60 5.82
C THR A 75 -7.37 -0.85 4.31
N ILE A 76 -8.42 -0.41 3.60
CA ILE A 76 -8.54 -0.62 2.16
C ILE A 76 -7.44 0.09 1.36
N LEU A 77 -6.99 1.28 1.80
CA LEU A 77 -5.90 2.02 1.17
C LEU A 77 -4.56 1.35 1.45
N ILE A 78 -4.32 0.95 2.70
CA ILE A 78 -3.09 0.25 3.09
C ILE A 78 -2.95 -1.07 2.33
N VAL A 79 -4.04 -1.84 2.22
CA VAL A 79 -4.08 -3.09 1.46
C VAL A 79 -3.84 -2.82 -0.03
N ALA A 80 -4.46 -1.78 -0.60
CA ALA A 80 -4.24 -1.42 -2.00
C ALA A 80 -2.78 -1.03 -2.28
N GLY A 81 -2.14 -0.28 -1.38
CA GLY A 81 -0.72 0.03 -1.45
C GLY A 81 0.17 -1.20 -1.33
N ALA A 82 -0.15 -2.13 -0.43
CA ALA A 82 0.57 -3.39 -0.26
C ALA A 82 0.50 -4.26 -1.52
N VAL A 83 -0.69 -4.35 -2.13
CA VAL A 83 -0.90 -5.03 -3.41
C VAL A 83 -0.09 -4.36 -4.51
N GLY A 84 -0.07 -3.02 -4.57
CA GLY A 84 0.75 -2.27 -5.53
C GLY A 84 2.25 -2.58 -5.42
N ALA A 85 2.80 -2.57 -4.19
CA ALA A 85 4.20 -2.91 -3.93
C ALA A 85 4.53 -4.39 -4.24
N TYR A 86 3.60 -5.31 -3.98
CA TYR A 86 3.76 -6.71 -4.34
C TYR A 86 3.79 -6.91 -5.86
N LEU A 87 2.85 -6.28 -6.57
CA LEU A 87 2.77 -6.32 -8.02
C LEU A 87 4.04 -5.73 -8.66
N SER A 88 4.62 -4.67 -8.12
CA SER A 88 5.87 -4.12 -8.66
C SER A 88 7.02 -5.12 -8.58
N GLY A 89 7.16 -5.82 -7.45
CA GLY A 89 8.17 -6.87 -7.29
C GLY A 89 7.94 -8.05 -8.24
N TRP A 90 6.68 -8.47 -8.40
CA TRP A 90 6.30 -9.52 -9.34
C TRP A 90 6.58 -9.14 -10.79
N SER A 91 6.19 -7.93 -11.22
CA SER A 91 6.46 -7.40 -12.56
C SER A 91 7.95 -7.38 -12.84
N ILE A 92 8.79 -6.91 -11.92
CA ILE A 92 10.23 -6.90 -12.17
C ILE A 92 10.79 -8.33 -12.26
N ARG A 93 10.32 -9.26 -11.43
CA ARG A 93 10.72 -10.67 -11.54
C ARG A 93 10.39 -11.23 -12.92
N ALA A 94 9.23 -10.88 -13.47
CA ALA A 94 8.85 -11.25 -14.83
C ALA A 94 9.79 -10.63 -15.89
N LEU A 95 10.11 -9.33 -15.78
CA LEU A 95 11.06 -8.67 -16.68
C LEU A 95 12.46 -9.30 -16.64
N ARG A 96 12.96 -9.68 -15.44
CA ARG A 96 14.27 -10.35 -15.30
C ARG A 96 14.31 -11.69 -16.00
N ARG A 97 13.23 -12.48 -15.90
CA ARG A 97 13.11 -13.76 -16.61
C ARG A 97 13.02 -13.57 -18.12
N GLY A 98 12.43 -12.46 -18.57
CA GLY A 98 12.33 -12.09 -19.98
C GLY A 98 13.62 -11.55 -20.61
N GLY A 99 14.74 -11.52 -19.88
CA GLY A 99 16.02 -11.02 -20.41
C GLY A 99 16.06 -9.50 -20.62
N TYR A 100 15.09 -8.75 -20.09
CA TYR A 100 15.11 -7.29 -20.18
C TYR A 100 16.29 -6.76 -19.35
N LYS A 101 17.21 -6.09 -20.04
CA LYS A 101 18.31 -5.38 -19.39
C LYS A 101 17.72 -4.15 -18.72
N MET A 102 17.54 -4.23 -17.40
CA MET A 102 17.38 -3.03 -16.60
C MET A 102 18.72 -2.30 -16.62
N PHE A 103 18.69 -1.01 -17.00
CA PHE A 103 19.84 -0.11 -17.17
C PHE A 103 21.21 -0.61 -16.64
#